data_AF-A0A1G7N6F7-F1
#
_entry.id   AF-A0A1G7N6F7-F1
#
_cell.length_a   1.000
_cell.length_b   1.000
_cell.length_c   1.000
_cell.angle_alpha   90.00
_cell.angle_beta   90.00
_cell.angle_gamma   90.00
#
_symmetry.space_group_name_H-M   'P 1'
#
loop_
_entity.id
_entity.type
_entity.pdbx_description
1 polymer ?
#
loop_
_entity_poly.entity_id
_entity_poly.type
_entity_poly.pdbx_seq_one_letter_code
_entity_poly.pdbx_strand_id
1 'polypeptide(L)'
;MQDQSEPKTRVFLIGFNRCATTSFHRFFNANGLKSVHWDSGRLAKRFYANIGADVPLFKDYPEVTVFSDMIYLSETTFIEPFKEFERIDRAYPGSLFILNTRNCDKWISSRVQHPRMIERCMSIYGVETAEEVIYRWRLEWHEHHAAALRHFMHRPADLLVYNIETDTPDKLGAFLEPKFGKLDIEAFGHHNGRGKYERMAKSKEAAAS
;
A
#
# COMPACT_ATOMS: atom_id res chain seq x y z
N MET A 1 1.43 -6.69 -35.00
CA MET A 1 0.46 -7.64 -34.41
C MET A 1 0.23 -7.18 -32.98
N GLN A 2 -0.94 -6.58 -32.71
CA GLN A 2 -1.31 -6.25 -31.32
C GLN A 2 -1.70 -7.56 -30.65
N ASP A 3 -0.96 -7.91 -29.60
CA ASP A 3 -1.29 -8.98 -28.68
C ASP A 3 -2.71 -8.74 -28.13
N GLN A 4 -3.61 -9.67 -28.40
CA GLN A 4 -5.03 -9.65 -28.00
C GLN A 4 -5.22 -10.27 -26.60
N SER A 5 -4.16 -10.37 -25.78
CA SER A 5 -4.28 -10.80 -24.40
C SER A 5 -5.05 -9.76 -23.58
N GLU A 6 -6.03 -10.20 -22.79
CA GLU A 6 -6.74 -9.31 -21.86
C GLU A 6 -5.74 -8.61 -20.93
N PRO A 7 -5.94 -7.31 -20.63
CA PRO A 7 -5.04 -6.58 -19.74
C PRO A 7 -4.91 -7.28 -18.39
N LYS A 8 -3.68 -7.64 -18.02
CA LYS A 8 -3.36 -8.32 -16.76
C LYS A 8 -3.82 -7.47 -15.57
N THR A 9 -4.81 -7.96 -14.83
CA THR A 9 -5.31 -7.33 -13.58
C THR A 9 -4.16 -7.19 -12.58
N ARG A 10 -3.98 -5.97 -12.07
CA ARG A 10 -3.05 -5.66 -10.97
C ARG A 10 -3.82 -5.17 -9.76
N VAL A 11 -3.16 -5.12 -8.61
CA VAL A 11 -3.67 -4.54 -7.37
C VAL A 11 -2.75 -3.43 -6.91
N PHE A 12 -3.30 -2.24 -6.70
CA PHE A 12 -2.55 -1.09 -6.21
C PHE A 12 -3.04 -0.69 -4.83
N LEU A 13 -2.15 -0.76 -3.84
CA LEU A 13 -2.41 -0.13 -2.55
C LEU A 13 -2.16 1.37 -2.67
N ILE A 14 -3.23 2.12 -2.50
CA ILE A 14 -3.23 3.58 -2.61
C ILE A 14 -3.40 4.25 -1.26
N GLY A 15 -3.42 3.51 -0.15
CA GLY A 15 -3.36 4.11 1.19
C GLY A 15 -1.95 4.52 1.58
N PHE A 16 -1.85 5.44 2.54
CA PHE A 16 -0.57 5.90 3.09
C PHE A 16 0.23 4.74 3.71
N ASN A 17 1.55 4.93 3.82
CA ASN A 17 2.40 4.08 4.63
C ASN A 17 1.89 4.05 6.10
N ARG A 18 2.34 3.05 6.87
CA ARG A 18 1.88 2.83 8.27
C ARG A 18 0.39 2.46 8.41
N CYS A 19 -0.27 2.16 7.30
CA CYS A 19 -1.61 1.55 7.25
C CYS A 19 -1.54 0.06 6.84
N ALA A 20 -0.70 -0.72 7.52
CA ALA A 20 -0.52 -2.17 7.32
C ALA A 20 -0.03 -2.61 5.92
N THR A 21 0.69 -1.76 5.18
CA THR A 21 1.22 -2.08 3.83
C THR A 21 2.06 -3.36 3.81
N THR A 22 2.85 -3.64 4.85
CA THR A 22 3.59 -4.91 5.00
C THR A 22 2.68 -6.13 5.22
N SER A 23 1.57 -5.99 5.95
CA SER A 23 0.63 -7.09 6.16
C SER A 23 -0.05 -7.49 4.85
N PHE A 24 -0.46 -6.50 4.05
CA PHE A 24 -0.96 -6.74 2.69
C PHE A 24 0.07 -7.44 1.82
N HIS A 25 1.31 -6.94 1.76
CA HIS A 25 2.37 -7.57 0.99
C HIS A 25 2.54 -9.06 1.32
N ARG A 26 2.54 -9.42 2.61
CA ARG A 26 2.64 -10.81 3.06
C ARG A 26 1.41 -11.63 2.70
N PHE A 27 0.21 -11.09 2.91
CA PHE A 27 -1.05 -11.74 2.53
C PHE A 27 -1.07 -12.09 1.04
N PHE A 28 -0.70 -11.15 0.17
CA PHE A 28 -0.67 -11.39 -1.27
C PHE A 28 0.36 -12.45 -1.66
N ASN A 29 1.57 -12.39 -1.10
CA ASN A 29 2.59 -13.41 -1.35
C ASN A 29 2.17 -14.80 -0.84
N ALA A 30 1.51 -14.89 0.32
CA ALA A 30 0.98 -16.15 0.86
C ALA A 30 -0.08 -16.77 -0.07
N ASN A 31 -0.81 -15.93 -0.80
CA ASN A 31 -1.80 -16.32 -1.80
C ASN A 31 -1.22 -16.47 -3.22
N GLY A 32 0.11 -16.55 -3.37
CA GLY A 32 0.76 -16.74 -4.67
C GLY A 32 0.76 -15.52 -5.60
N LEU A 33 0.29 -14.36 -5.14
CA LEU A 33 0.27 -13.13 -5.91
C LEU A 33 1.59 -12.37 -5.68
N LYS A 34 2.43 -12.30 -6.72
CA LYS A 34 3.72 -11.60 -6.69
C LYS A 34 3.51 -10.13 -6.27
N SER A 35 3.96 -9.79 -5.06
CA SER A 35 3.84 -8.44 -4.51
C SER A 35 5.19 -7.75 -4.41
N VAL A 36 5.24 -6.47 -4.75
CA VAL A 36 6.37 -5.57 -4.44
C VAL A 36 5.95 -4.61 -3.33
N HIS A 37 6.87 -4.37 -2.39
CA HIS A 37 6.65 -3.51 -1.23
C HIS A 37 7.85 -2.62 -1.01
N TRP A 38 7.70 -1.31 -1.25
CA TRP A 38 8.71 -0.25 -1.13
C TRP A 38 9.96 -0.38 -2.03
N ASP A 39 10.57 -1.57 -2.10
CA ASP A 39 11.78 -1.91 -2.85
C ASP A 39 12.94 -0.94 -2.54
N SER A 40 13.13 -0.61 -1.25
CA SER A 40 14.12 0.39 -0.82
C SER A 40 13.98 1.75 -1.53
N GLY A 41 12.73 2.12 -1.87
CA GLY A 41 12.38 3.30 -2.63
C GLY A 41 12.74 3.25 -4.13
N ARG A 42 13.31 2.14 -4.62
CA ARG A 42 13.54 1.92 -6.05
C ARG A 42 12.22 1.94 -6.82
N LEU A 43 11.16 1.38 -6.24
CA LEU A 43 9.82 1.38 -6.84
C LEU A 43 9.34 2.80 -7.15
N ALA A 44 9.43 3.70 -6.16
CA ALA A 44 9.01 5.08 -6.34
C ALA A 44 9.90 5.86 -7.31
N LYS A 45 11.22 5.67 -7.24
CA LYS A 45 12.16 6.32 -8.17
C LYS A 45 11.94 5.86 -9.62
N ARG A 46 11.74 4.57 -9.83
CA ARG A 46 11.49 3.99 -11.17
C ARG A 46 10.17 4.45 -11.75
N PHE A 47 9.12 4.57 -10.93
CA PHE A 47 7.83 5.11 -11.38
C PHE A 47 7.98 6.48 -12.05
N TYR A 48 8.63 7.45 -11.39
CA TYR A 48 8.82 8.79 -11.96
C TYR A 48 9.84 8.82 -13.11
N ALA A 49 10.89 7.98 -13.07
CA ALA A 49 11.80 7.83 -14.20
C ALA A 49 11.07 7.31 -15.45
N ASN A 50 10.13 6.38 -15.28
CA ASN A 50 9.34 5.81 -16.37
C ASN A 50 8.34 6.82 -16.95
N ILE A 51 7.75 7.69 -16.11
CA ILE A 51 6.95 8.83 -16.58
C ILE A 51 7.82 9.74 -17.46
N GLY A 52 9.01 10.13 -16.99
CA GLY A 52 9.91 11.01 -17.74
C GLY A 52 10.44 10.41 -19.05
N ALA A 53 10.52 9.08 -19.12
CA ALA A 53 10.96 8.35 -20.32
C ALA A 53 9.81 7.92 -21.24
N ASP A 54 8.56 8.27 -20.92
CA ASP A 54 7.35 7.88 -21.65
C ASP A 54 7.26 6.35 -21.90
N VAL A 55 7.51 5.57 -20.85
CA VAL A 55 7.39 4.10 -20.85
C VAL A 55 6.39 3.64 -19.79
N PRO A 56 5.90 2.38 -19.82
CA PRO A 56 4.95 1.90 -18.83
C PRO A 56 5.40 2.16 -17.38
N LEU A 57 4.50 2.68 -16.55
CA LEU A 57 4.83 3.19 -15.20
C LEU A 57 5.62 2.17 -14.35
N PHE A 58 5.27 0.89 -14.48
CA PHE A 58 5.91 -0.23 -13.77
C PHE A 58 6.70 -1.15 -14.71
N LYS A 59 7.36 -0.62 -15.75
CA LYS A 59 8.19 -1.37 -16.70
C LYS A 59 9.22 -2.28 -16.02
N ASP A 60 9.82 -1.82 -14.92
CA ASP A 60 10.81 -2.58 -14.14
C ASP A 60 10.23 -3.77 -13.35
N TYR A 61 8.90 -3.90 -13.31
CA TYR A 61 8.17 -4.89 -12.53
C TYR A 61 7.12 -5.63 -13.39
N PRO A 62 7.52 -6.30 -14.49
CA PRO A 62 6.58 -6.90 -15.45
C PRO A 62 5.76 -8.05 -14.85
N GLU A 63 6.38 -8.79 -13.93
CA GLU A 63 5.80 -9.97 -13.28
C GLU A 63 4.92 -9.65 -12.07
N VAL A 64 5.06 -8.46 -11.50
CA VAL A 64 4.39 -8.07 -10.26
C VAL A 64 2.90 -7.83 -10.49
N THR A 65 2.09 -8.39 -9.61
CA THR A 65 0.63 -8.21 -9.59
C THR A 65 0.23 -7.15 -8.57
N VAL A 66 0.92 -7.05 -7.44
CA VAL A 66 0.52 -6.18 -6.32
C VAL A 66 1.60 -5.16 -5.99
N PHE A 67 1.22 -3.89 -5.91
CA PHE A 67 2.11 -2.76 -5.62
C PHE A 67 1.69 -2.11 -4.30
N SER A 68 2.64 -1.98 -3.36
CA SER A 68 2.38 -1.39 -2.05
C SER A 68 3.55 -0.55 -1.54
N ASP A 69 3.25 0.37 -0.61
CA ASP A 69 4.24 1.24 0.05
C ASP A 69 5.12 1.99 -0.97
N MET A 70 4.48 2.52 -2.00
CA MET A 70 5.11 3.25 -3.10
C MET A 70 5.55 4.64 -2.60
N ILE A 71 6.65 4.68 -1.86
CA ILE A 71 7.23 5.90 -1.30
C ILE A 71 8.75 5.91 -1.42
N TYR A 72 9.35 7.10 -1.48
CA TYR A 72 10.78 7.31 -1.28
C TYR A 72 11.00 8.62 -0.53
N LEU A 73 11.78 8.55 0.55
CA LEU A 73 12.14 9.68 1.40
C LEU A 73 13.66 9.74 1.55
N SER A 74 14.25 10.87 1.18
CA SER A 74 15.64 11.25 1.45
C SER A 74 15.68 12.53 2.29
N GLU A 75 16.85 13.16 2.41
CA GLU A 75 17.00 14.45 3.09
C GLU A 75 16.41 15.64 2.30
N THR A 76 16.23 15.46 0.98
CA THR A 76 15.85 16.54 0.04
C THR A 76 14.67 16.16 -0.87
N THR A 77 14.15 14.95 -0.75
CA THR A 77 13.12 14.45 -1.67
C THR A 77 12.14 13.57 -0.93
N PHE A 78 10.86 13.82 -1.16
CA PHE A 78 9.78 12.94 -0.75
C PHE A 78 8.84 12.76 -1.93
N ILE A 79 8.78 11.53 -2.44
CA ILE A 79 7.91 11.18 -3.57
C ILE A 79 7.01 10.01 -3.18
N GLU A 80 5.75 10.10 -3.59
CA GLU A 80 4.68 9.23 -3.12
C GLU A 80 3.81 8.77 -4.31
N PRO A 81 4.31 7.88 -5.19
CA PRO A 81 3.57 7.43 -6.38
C PRO A 81 2.16 6.89 -6.12
N PHE A 82 1.83 6.44 -4.91
CA PHE A 82 0.46 6.03 -4.59
C PHE A 82 -0.57 7.18 -4.73
N LYS A 83 -0.13 8.44 -4.65
CA LYS A 83 -0.96 9.63 -4.90
C LYS A 83 -1.29 9.81 -6.39
N GLU A 84 -0.57 9.15 -7.30
CA GLU A 84 -0.81 9.17 -8.76
C GLU A 84 -1.82 8.09 -9.20
N PHE A 85 -2.72 7.67 -8.31
CA PHE A 85 -3.63 6.54 -8.56
C PHE A 85 -4.52 6.74 -9.80
N GLU A 86 -4.92 7.97 -10.14
CA GLU A 86 -5.69 8.23 -11.36
C GLU A 86 -4.87 7.95 -12.63
N ARG A 87 -3.58 8.30 -12.62
CA ARG A 87 -2.64 8.01 -13.71
C ARG A 87 -2.41 6.50 -13.81
N ILE A 88 -2.28 5.84 -12.67
CA ILE A 88 -2.12 4.38 -12.60
C ILE A 88 -3.37 3.68 -13.16
N ASP A 89 -4.56 4.09 -12.75
CA ASP A 89 -5.83 3.53 -13.23
C ASP A 89 -6.00 3.69 -14.75
N ARG A 90 -5.68 4.87 -15.30
CA ARG A 90 -5.67 5.08 -16.76
C ARG A 90 -4.67 4.19 -17.50
N ALA A 91 -3.51 3.92 -16.91
CA ALA A 91 -2.45 3.12 -17.53
C ALA A 91 -2.69 1.60 -17.40
N TYR A 92 -3.49 1.16 -16.43
CA TYR A 92 -3.72 -0.25 -16.11
C TYR A 92 -5.22 -0.55 -15.94
N PRO A 93 -6.03 -0.41 -17.01
CA PRO A 93 -7.48 -0.65 -16.94
C PRO A 93 -7.79 -2.07 -16.46
N GLY A 94 -8.88 -2.21 -15.70
CA GLY A 94 -9.30 -3.49 -15.11
C GLY A 94 -8.51 -3.92 -13.87
N SER A 95 -7.63 -3.06 -13.34
CA SER A 95 -6.94 -3.28 -12.07
C SER A 95 -7.83 -2.91 -10.87
N LEU A 96 -7.48 -3.48 -9.72
CA LEU A 96 -8.14 -3.20 -8.44
C LEU A 96 -7.30 -2.26 -7.58
N PHE A 97 -7.97 -1.46 -6.76
CA PHE A 97 -7.37 -0.48 -5.87
C PHE A 97 -7.80 -0.73 -4.44
N ILE A 98 -6.85 -0.66 -3.51
CA ILE A 98 -7.11 -0.78 -2.07
C ILE A 98 -6.67 0.52 -1.40
N LEU A 99 -7.64 1.30 -0.91
CA LEU A 99 -7.40 2.41 0.01
C LEU A 99 -7.32 1.85 1.43
N ASN A 100 -6.14 1.36 1.80
CA ASN A 100 -5.85 0.91 3.16
C ASN A 100 -5.76 2.12 4.11
N THR A 101 -6.66 2.16 5.09
CA THR A 101 -6.88 3.33 5.96
C THR A 101 -6.95 2.93 7.43
N ARG A 102 -6.95 3.93 8.32
CA ARG A 102 -7.13 3.82 9.78
C ARG A 102 -7.54 5.17 10.35
N ASN A 103 -7.72 5.29 11.67
CA ASN A 103 -7.88 6.61 12.27
C ASN A 103 -6.69 7.56 11.97
N CYS A 104 -6.97 8.77 11.46
CA CYS A 104 -5.97 9.74 11.01
C CYS A 104 -5.00 10.14 12.14
N ASP A 105 -5.50 10.37 13.36
CA ASP A 105 -4.65 10.78 14.50
C ASP A 105 -3.67 9.67 14.90
N LYS A 106 -4.12 8.42 14.89
CA LYS A 106 -3.26 7.24 15.12
C LYS A 106 -2.23 7.07 14.00
N TRP A 107 -2.59 7.38 12.76
CA TRP A 107 -1.64 7.37 11.64
C TRP A 107 -0.58 8.48 11.79
N ILE A 108 -0.98 9.72 12.09
CA ILE A 108 -0.06 10.84 12.36
C ILE A 108 0.89 10.47 13.50
N SER A 109 0.36 9.99 14.62
CA SER A 109 1.18 9.55 15.77
C SER A 109 2.20 8.49 15.37
N SER A 110 1.81 7.55 14.50
CA SER A 110 2.68 6.52 13.97
C SER A 110 3.79 7.05 13.04
N ARG A 111 3.53 8.13 12.29
CA ARG A 111 4.52 8.81 11.45
C ARG A 111 5.49 9.66 12.26
N VAL A 112 5.01 10.36 13.29
CA VAL A 112 5.85 11.17 14.20
C VAL A 112 6.90 10.29 14.87
N GLN A 113 6.54 9.05 15.25
CA GLN A 113 7.47 8.09 15.84
C GLN A 113 8.48 7.48 14.85
N HIS A 114 8.33 7.72 13.54
CA HIS A 114 9.27 7.19 12.57
C HIS A 114 10.58 8.00 12.59
N PRO A 115 11.75 7.35 12.71
CA PRO A 115 13.04 8.04 12.82
C PRO A 115 13.26 9.07 11.72
N ARG A 116 13.66 10.28 12.13
CA ARG A 116 13.93 11.47 11.29
C ARG A 116 12.81 11.86 10.31
N MET A 117 11.59 11.35 10.47
CA MET A 117 10.49 11.61 9.53
C MET A 117 10.09 13.09 9.56
N ILE A 118 9.90 13.64 10.76
CA ILE A 118 9.56 15.06 10.95
C ILE A 118 10.69 15.95 10.42
N GLU A 119 11.93 15.73 10.87
CA GLU A 119 13.11 16.52 10.46
C GLU A 119 13.25 16.60 8.93
N ARG A 120 13.14 15.45 8.24
CA ARG A 120 13.22 15.41 6.78
C ARG A 120 12.04 16.12 6.12
N CYS A 121 10.83 15.92 6.64
CA CYS A 121 9.66 16.62 6.10
C CYS A 121 9.72 18.14 6.34
N MET A 122 10.27 18.60 7.46
CA MET A 122 10.52 20.02 7.70
C MET A 122 11.45 20.61 6.64
N SER A 123 12.59 19.95 6.40
CA SER A 123 13.55 20.31 5.34
C SER A 123 12.89 20.37 3.96
N ILE A 124 12.13 19.32 3.60
CA ILE A 124 11.52 19.19 2.27
C ILE A 124 10.37 20.18 2.05
N TYR A 125 9.56 20.43 3.08
CA TYR A 125 8.43 21.35 2.99
C TYR A 125 8.83 22.81 3.19
N GLY A 126 10.07 23.08 3.63
CA GLY A 126 10.55 24.42 3.95
C GLY A 126 9.81 25.04 5.13
N VAL A 127 9.54 24.25 6.17
CA VAL A 127 8.81 24.69 7.37
C VAL A 127 9.68 24.55 8.62
N GLU A 128 9.40 25.36 9.63
CA GLU A 128 10.25 25.48 10.84
C GLU A 128 9.74 24.65 12.01
N THR A 129 8.49 24.17 11.95
CA THR A 129 7.85 23.47 13.07
C THR A 129 7.32 22.08 12.71
N ALA A 130 7.23 21.20 13.71
CA ALA A 130 6.62 19.88 13.55
C ALA A 130 5.10 19.99 13.35
N GLU A 131 4.48 21.01 13.94
CA GLU A 131 3.06 21.33 13.85
C GLU A 131 2.64 21.60 12.40
N GLU A 132 3.44 22.36 11.64
CA GLU A 132 3.20 22.61 10.22
C GLU A 132 3.29 21.32 9.39
N VAL A 133 4.24 20.44 9.69
CA VAL A 133 4.35 19.13 9.04
C VAL A 133 3.12 18.27 9.33
N ILE A 134 2.71 18.21 10.60
CA ILE A 134 1.54 17.44 11.04
C ILE A 134 0.26 17.97 10.40
N TYR A 135 0.10 19.29 10.33
CA TYR A 135 -1.03 19.95 9.67
C TYR A 135 -1.09 19.56 8.19
N ARG A 136 0.04 19.64 7.48
CA ARG A 136 0.13 19.22 6.07
C ARG A 136 -0.24 17.76 5.89
N TRP A 137 0.30 16.85 6.70
CA TRP A 137 -0.03 15.43 6.62
C TRP A 137 -1.52 15.15 6.85
N ARG A 138 -2.16 15.87 7.78
CA ARG A 138 -3.60 15.75 8.01
C ARG A 138 -4.41 16.23 6.82
N LEU A 139 -4.04 17.36 6.24
CA LEU A 139 -4.69 17.88 5.04
C LEU A 139 -4.59 16.89 3.88
N GLU A 140 -3.37 16.45 3.57
CA GLU A 140 -3.10 15.46 2.52
C GLU A 140 -3.86 14.15 2.76
N TRP A 141 -3.97 13.72 4.02
CA TRP A 141 -4.75 12.54 4.40
C TRP A 141 -6.19 12.66 3.91
N HIS A 142 -6.88 13.74 4.29
CA HIS A 142 -8.29 13.92 3.92
C HIS A 142 -8.48 14.16 2.42
N GLU A 143 -7.61 14.97 1.80
CA GLU A 143 -7.63 15.24 0.36
C GLU A 143 -7.48 13.95 -0.46
N HIS A 144 -6.49 13.13 -0.13
CA HIS A 144 -6.23 11.88 -0.84
C HIS A 144 -7.38 10.87 -0.71
N HIS A 145 -7.94 10.71 0.49
CA HIS A 145 -9.10 9.84 0.70
C HIS A 145 -10.31 10.33 -0.09
N ALA A 146 -10.59 11.64 -0.05
CA ALA A 146 -11.70 12.22 -0.80
C ALA A 146 -11.50 12.08 -2.32
N ALA A 147 -10.26 12.27 -2.80
CA ALA A 147 -9.92 12.13 -4.22
C ALA A 147 -10.11 10.67 -4.70
N ALA A 148 -9.62 9.69 -3.94
CA ALA A 148 -9.78 8.27 -4.27
C ALA A 148 -11.27 7.87 -4.29
N LEU A 149 -12.05 8.24 -3.28
CA LEU A 149 -13.49 7.97 -3.24
C LEU A 149 -14.21 8.61 -4.43
N ARG A 150 -13.84 9.84 -4.78
CA ARG A 150 -14.44 10.56 -5.90
C ARG A 150 -14.12 9.90 -7.24
N HIS A 151 -12.86 9.50 -7.46
CA HIS A 151 -12.41 8.89 -8.71
C HIS A 151 -13.11 7.57 -9.02
N PHE A 152 -13.39 6.76 -8.00
CA PHE A 152 -14.01 5.45 -8.15
C PHE A 152 -15.52 5.42 -7.85
N MET A 153 -16.17 6.57 -7.63
CA MET A 153 -17.59 6.61 -7.20
C MET A 153 -18.55 5.90 -8.17
N HIS A 154 -18.21 5.87 -9.47
CA HIS A 154 -19.00 5.20 -10.52
C HIS A 154 -18.47 3.80 -10.87
N ARG A 155 -17.41 3.34 -10.21
CA ARG A 155 -16.80 1.99 -10.35
C ARG A 155 -16.48 1.40 -8.98
N PRO A 156 -17.49 1.19 -8.10
CA PRO A 156 -17.25 0.72 -6.73
C PRO A 156 -16.65 -0.70 -6.67
N ALA A 157 -16.74 -1.48 -7.74
CA ALA A 157 -16.09 -2.79 -7.84
C ALA A 157 -14.56 -2.70 -8.02
N ASP A 158 -14.03 -1.54 -8.39
CA ASP A 158 -12.59 -1.33 -8.62
C ASP A 158 -11.86 -0.78 -7.39
N LEU A 159 -12.59 -0.28 -6.37
CA LEU A 159 -12.02 0.28 -5.15
C LEU A 159 -12.53 -0.42 -3.89
N LEU A 160 -11.60 -0.91 -3.08
CA LEU A 160 -11.85 -1.30 -1.71
C LEU A 160 -11.30 -0.26 -0.74
N VAL A 161 -12.17 0.31 0.09
CA VAL A 161 -11.74 1.02 1.29
C VAL A 161 -11.60 0.01 2.43
N TYR A 162 -10.37 -0.18 2.90
CA TYR A 162 -10.05 -1.17 3.93
C TYR A 162 -9.49 -0.50 5.19
N ASN A 163 -10.32 -0.35 6.20
CA ASN A 163 -9.93 0.15 7.51
C ASN A 163 -9.29 -0.98 8.33
N ILE A 164 -7.96 -0.95 8.44
CA ILE A 164 -7.15 -2.00 9.09
C ILE A 164 -7.45 -2.19 10.59
N GLU A 165 -8.21 -1.27 11.20
CA GLU A 165 -8.56 -1.32 12.62
C GLU A 165 -9.92 -1.98 12.88
N THR A 166 -10.76 -2.13 11.85
CA THR A 166 -12.17 -2.52 12.03
C THR A 166 -12.69 -3.51 10.99
N ASP A 167 -12.15 -3.50 9.77
CA ASP A 167 -12.54 -4.45 8.74
C ASP A 167 -11.93 -5.83 8.99
N THR A 168 -12.66 -6.88 8.63
CA THR A 168 -12.22 -8.27 8.74
C THR A 168 -11.55 -8.75 7.44
N PRO A 169 -10.78 -9.85 7.45
CA PRO A 169 -10.24 -10.44 6.23
C PRO A 169 -11.31 -10.89 5.21
N ASP A 170 -12.53 -11.22 5.64
CA ASP A 170 -13.63 -11.58 4.73
C ASP A 170 -13.91 -10.48 3.70
N LYS A 171 -13.77 -9.21 4.10
CA LYS A 171 -13.95 -8.06 3.22
C LYS A 171 -12.90 -8.03 2.10
N LEU A 172 -11.68 -8.53 2.36
CA LEU A 172 -10.66 -8.70 1.31
C LEU A 172 -11.05 -9.81 0.35
N GLY A 173 -11.51 -10.95 0.88
CA GLY A 173 -11.98 -12.07 0.07
C GLY A 173 -13.09 -11.65 -0.89
N ALA A 174 -14.15 -11.02 -0.35
CA ALA A 174 -15.28 -10.54 -1.13
C ALA A 174 -14.89 -9.60 -2.30
N PHE A 175 -13.84 -8.81 -2.12
CA PHE A 175 -13.34 -7.88 -3.13
C PHE A 175 -12.39 -8.52 -4.15
N LEU A 176 -11.48 -9.40 -3.70
CA LEU A 176 -10.38 -9.92 -4.51
C LEU A 176 -10.71 -11.24 -5.20
N GLU A 177 -11.49 -12.12 -4.57
CA GLU A 177 -11.82 -13.45 -5.10
C GLU A 177 -12.52 -13.42 -6.47
N PRO A 178 -13.38 -12.42 -6.82
CA PRO A 178 -13.94 -12.32 -8.16
C PRO A 178 -12.89 -12.20 -9.28
N LYS A 179 -11.68 -11.69 -8.99
CA LYS A 179 -10.59 -11.55 -9.96
C LYS A 179 -9.51 -12.62 -9.83
N PHE A 180 -9.28 -13.14 -8.63
CA PHE A 180 -8.14 -14.01 -8.34
C PHE A 180 -8.52 -15.43 -7.91
N GLY A 181 -9.82 -15.74 -7.82
CA GLY A 181 -10.30 -17.00 -7.25
C GLY A 181 -10.16 -17.04 -5.72
N LYS A 182 -10.46 -18.19 -5.12
CA LYS A 182 -10.46 -18.40 -3.66
C LYS A 182 -9.12 -18.00 -3.03
N LEU A 183 -9.15 -17.20 -1.96
CA LEU A 183 -7.96 -16.78 -1.21
C LEU A 183 -7.97 -17.36 0.21
N ASP A 184 -6.78 -17.62 0.75
CA ASP A 184 -6.54 -17.83 2.18
C ASP A 184 -6.59 -16.47 2.89
N ILE A 185 -7.79 -16.05 3.28
CA ILE A 185 -8.03 -14.78 3.97
C ILE A 185 -7.44 -14.75 5.38
N GLU A 186 -7.28 -15.91 6.03
CA GLU A 186 -6.69 -16.00 7.37
C GLU A 186 -5.22 -15.57 7.37
N ALA A 187 -4.52 -15.69 6.24
CA ALA A 187 -3.14 -15.19 6.10
C ALA A 187 -2.99 -13.68 6.41
N PHE A 188 -4.07 -12.89 6.37
CA PHE A 188 -4.04 -11.47 6.70
C PHE A 188 -4.00 -11.23 8.22
N GLY A 189 -2.97 -10.52 8.70
CA GLY A 189 -2.88 -10.08 10.11
C GLY A 189 -2.11 -11.00 11.06
N HIS A 190 -1.66 -12.18 10.62
CA HIS A 190 -0.87 -13.13 11.43
C HIS A 190 0.54 -12.68 11.86
N HIS A 191 0.86 -11.39 11.78
CA HIS A 191 2.25 -10.93 11.79
C HIS A 191 2.59 -9.84 12.81
N ASN A 192 1.61 -9.33 13.56
CA ASN A 192 1.85 -8.47 14.72
C ASN A 192 1.20 -9.08 15.98
N GLY A 193 1.99 -9.85 16.75
CA GLY A 193 1.77 -10.09 18.19
C GLY A 193 0.81 -11.21 18.61
N ARG A 194 1.34 -12.45 18.77
CA ARG A 194 0.98 -13.52 19.74
C ARG A 194 1.47 -14.90 19.25
N GLY A 195 1.33 -15.17 17.94
CA GLY A 195 1.68 -16.46 17.34
C GLY A 195 3.16 -16.85 17.41
N LYS A 196 4.09 -15.89 17.56
CA LYS A 196 5.52 -16.19 17.75
C LYS A 196 5.78 -16.84 19.12
N TYR A 197 5.10 -16.39 20.17
CA TYR A 197 5.23 -16.94 21.52
C TYR A 197 4.46 -18.25 21.68
N GLU A 198 3.29 -18.38 21.06
CA GLU A 198 2.52 -19.64 21.05
C GLU A 198 3.20 -20.75 20.22
N ARG A 199 3.81 -20.42 19.08
CA ARG A 199 4.62 -21.39 18.32
C ARG A 199 5.88 -21.80 19.08
N MET A 200 6.54 -20.86 19.78
CA MET A 200 7.70 -21.17 20.64
C MET A 200 7.31 -21.99 21.88
N ALA A 201 6.12 -21.77 22.45
CA ALA A 201 5.61 -22.57 23.57
C ALA A 201 5.32 -24.01 23.13
N LYS A 202 4.59 -24.20 22.02
CA LYS A 202 4.29 -25.53 21.47
C LYS A 202 5.51 -26.32 21.02
N SER A 203 6.56 -25.65 20.52
CA SER A 203 7.81 -26.31 20.13
C SER A 203 8.72 -26.63 21.32
N LYS A 204 8.58 -25.96 22.47
CA LYS A 204 9.25 -26.35 23.72
C LYS A 204 8.57 -27.55 24.41
N GLU A 205 7.25 -27.65 24.37
CA GLU A 205 6.51 -28.80 24.91
C GLU A 205 6.77 -30.07 24.10
N ALA A 206 6.82 -29.98 22.77
CA ALA A 206 7.12 -31.11 21.89
C ALA A 206 8.58 -31.59 21.93
N ALA A 207 9.51 -30.77 22.45
CA ALA A 207 10.91 -31.15 22.64
C ALA A 207 11.21 -31.66 24.08
N ALA A 208 10.21 -31.61 24.96
CA ALA A 208 10.29 -32.07 26.35
C ALA A 208 9.46 -33.35 26.60
N SER A 209 8.89 -33.94 25.54
CA SER A 209 8.32 -35.29 25.49
C SER A 209 9.18 -36.18 24.60
#